data_AF-A0A7S4CVP0-F1
#
_entry.id   AF-A0A7S4CVP0-F1
#
_cell.length_a   1.000
_cell.length_b   1.000
_cell.length_c   1.000
_cell.angle_alpha   90.00
_cell.angle_beta   90.00
_cell.angle_gamma   90.00
#
_symmetry.space_group_name_H-M   'P 1'
#
loop_
_entity.id
_entity.type
_entity.pdbx_description
1 polymer ?
#
loop_
_entity_poly.entity_id
_entity_poly.type
_entity_poly.pdbx_seq_one_letter_code
_entity_poly.pdbx_strand_id
1 'polypeptide(L)'
;MALGCPTCGELQLLSDLPSAGSGCRPSRWIIATSGLVLFLVELGYVVSEKGPPPWSMLTATLKPHTAPRAMIPPASARRRPHRASQMQTPKPKAMAMHPSLPVLIEAKPSAPTAGALPPTLAWAMWLGLLLSGAAAWWWYWWRWGRSQETWVTLMTMGSEEGELSEMTTEEAIRRYLGVDMQTLILKYPAVQRYSVARVKEIAKCLTEFGVDVKRVVKREPRVVGFDPCRMRKTIAYLEELGLKVPKVVDGHPAVFGYSLQKMKGTVAYLESLGVNVPYVMNWHPAVFGLSLGNMKGTVAYLEELQVNIATVVNRRPEVFGISMENMKRTVTSLEKLGVDAPTVINTLPSIFGLRMETNVCPKIHFVTERMGRSVAEINRFPPYLGYSLQQRILPRYEFLVHCRGDANGVALASMLTPADEVFARRVAGSTLEEYQRWKAESWDQDLYVSEGSAVLEE
;
A
#
# COMPACT_ATOMS: atom_id res chain seq x y z
N MET A 1 6.30 37.73 -41.72
CA MET A 1 5.93 36.84 -40.59
C MET A 1 4.55 37.22 -40.11
N ALA A 2 3.76 36.25 -39.64
CA ALA A 2 2.46 36.49 -39.01
C ALA A 2 2.45 35.86 -37.61
N LEU A 3 1.70 36.45 -36.69
CA LEU A 3 1.47 35.92 -35.35
C LEU A 3 -0.02 35.62 -35.17
N GLY A 4 -0.34 34.47 -34.58
CA GLY A 4 -1.71 34.00 -34.37
C GLY A 4 -2.03 33.79 -32.89
N CYS A 5 -3.25 34.13 -32.47
CA CYS A 5 -3.71 33.97 -31.08
C CYS A 5 -4.53 32.67 -30.89
N PRO A 6 -4.05 31.67 -30.13
CA PRO A 6 -4.73 30.36 -30.00
C PRO A 6 -6.12 30.40 -29.34
N THR A 7 -6.50 31.51 -28.71
CA THR A 7 -7.78 31.66 -27.98
C THR A 7 -8.85 32.47 -28.71
N CYS A 8 -8.54 33.12 -29.83
CA CYS A 8 -9.53 33.84 -30.66
C CYS A 8 -9.39 33.59 -32.17
N GLY A 9 -8.28 32.98 -32.63
CA GLY A 9 -8.07 32.66 -34.05
C GLY A 9 -7.57 33.83 -34.92
N GLU A 10 -7.45 35.03 -34.37
CA GLU A 10 -6.94 36.20 -35.10
C GLU A 10 -5.47 36.01 -35.52
N LEU A 11 -5.18 36.46 -36.75
CA LEU A 11 -3.86 36.48 -37.38
C LEU A 11 -3.50 37.92 -37.76
N GLN A 12 -2.32 38.39 -37.36
CA GLN A 12 -1.82 39.72 -37.71
C GLN A 12 -0.47 39.66 -38.45
N LEU A 13 -0.31 40.58 -39.41
CA LEU A 13 0.92 40.81 -40.17
C LEU A 13 1.74 41.94 -39.54
N LEU A 14 3.08 41.81 -39.65
CA LEU A 14 4.05 42.57 -38.87
C LEU A 14 4.39 43.98 -39.42
N SER A 15 3.50 44.60 -40.19
CA SER A 15 3.70 45.91 -40.84
C SER A 15 3.14 47.10 -40.06
N ASP A 16 2.08 46.90 -39.27
CA ASP A 16 1.25 47.99 -38.73
C ASP A 16 1.13 47.93 -37.21
N LEU A 17 1.55 48.99 -36.52
CA LEU A 17 1.49 49.12 -35.06
C LEU A 17 1.07 50.53 -34.61
N PRO A 18 -0.23 50.75 -34.34
CA PRO A 18 -0.73 51.82 -33.49
C PRO A 18 -1.00 51.34 -32.05
N SER A 19 -1.14 52.29 -31.14
CA SER A 19 -1.21 52.08 -29.68
C SER A 19 -2.48 51.38 -29.16
N ALA A 20 -2.27 50.43 -28.24
CA ALA A 20 -3.10 50.13 -27.07
C ALA A 20 -4.65 50.12 -27.23
N GLY A 21 -5.23 48.94 -27.50
CA GLY A 21 -6.69 48.79 -27.62
C GLY A 21 -7.33 47.45 -27.24
N SER A 22 -6.58 46.40 -26.85
CA SER A 22 -7.16 45.08 -26.51
C SER A 22 -6.41 44.34 -25.39
N GLY A 23 -7.13 43.49 -24.66
CA GLY A 23 -6.71 42.93 -23.36
C GLY A 23 -5.78 41.72 -23.38
N CYS A 24 -4.98 41.49 -24.44
CA CYS A 24 -4.09 40.34 -24.53
C CYS A 24 -2.65 40.64 -24.08
N ARG A 25 -2.06 39.78 -23.24
CA ARG A 25 -0.65 39.92 -22.81
C ARG A 25 0.31 39.32 -23.87
N PRO A 26 1.45 39.95 -24.20
CA PRO A 26 2.35 39.48 -25.26
C PRO A 26 3.04 38.12 -25.05
N SER A 27 2.90 37.48 -23.89
CA SER A 27 3.71 36.31 -23.49
C SER A 27 3.17 34.95 -23.97
N ARG A 28 2.38 34.90 -25.06
CA ARG A 28 1.75 33.67 -25.59
C ARG A 28 1.62 33.58 -27.12
N TRP A 29 2.33 34.43 -27.89
CA TRP A 29 2.38 34.29 -29.35
C TRP A 29 3.44 33.24 -29.74
N ILE A 30 3.10 32.36 -30.69
CA ILE A 30 3.99 31.30 -31.19
C ILE A 30 4.45 31.67 -32.60
N ILE A 31 5.77 31.60 -32.84
CA ILE A 31 6.34 31.76 -34.19
C ILE A 31 6.23 30.41 -34.90
N ALA A 32 5.32 30.31 -35.87
CA ALA A 32 5.24 29.15 -36.76
C ALA A 32 6.36 29.21 -37.81
N THR A 33 7.45 28.47 -37.59
CA THR A 33 8.48 28.25 -38.61
C THR A 33 7.99 27.28 -39.68
N SER A 34 8.29 27.59 -40.94
CA SER A 34 7.76 26.93 -42.13
C SER A 34 8.13 25.44 -42.23
N GLY A 35 7.12 24.60 -42.41
CA GLY A 35 7.26 23.18 -42.74
C GLY A 35 5.91 22.53 -43.07
N LEU A 36 4.98 22.56 -42.11
CA LEU A 36 3.68 21.88 -42.24
C LEU A 36 2.73 22.51 -43.29
N VAL A 37 2.87 23.81 -43.57
CA VAL A 37 1.95 24.56 -44.45
C VAL A 37 2.13 24.21 -45.93
N LEU A 38 3.33 23.85 -46.38
CA LEU A 38 3.58 23.48 -47.79
C LEU A 38 2.98 22.10 -48.11
N PHE A 39 3.05 21.16 -47.18
CA PHE A 39 2.59 19.77 -47.37
C PHE A 39 1.06 19.66 -47.56
N LEU A 40 0.29 20.62 -47.05
CA LEU A 40 -1.18 20.65 -47.20
C LEU A 40 -1.64 21.33 -48.51
N VAL A 41 -0.75 22.02 -49.23
CA VAL A 41 -1.08 22.67 -50.50
C VAL A 41 -0.92 21.69 -51.69
N GLU A 42 0.07 20.80 -51.66
CA GLU A 42 0.23 19.76 -52.70
C GLU A 42 -0.88 18.70 -52.69
N LEU A 43 -1.59 18.52 -51.57
CA LEU A 43 -2.65 17.53 -51.42
C LEU A 43 -4.04 18.01 -51.88
N GLY A 44 -4.15 19.18 -52.51
CA GLY A 44 -5.33 19.58 -53.29
C GLY A 44 -6.64 19.83 -52.53
N TYR A 45 -6.60 19.93 -51.19
CA TYR A 45 -7.80 20.09 -50.37
C TYR A 45 -8.39 21.52 -50.45
N VAL A 46 -9.39 21.70 -51.32
CA VAL A 46 -10.22 22.91 -51.37
C VAL A 46 -11.24 22.86 -50.22
N VAL A 47 -11.10 23.77 -49.25
CA VAL A 47 -12.13 23.98 -48.22
C VAL A 47 -13.28 24.80 -48.83
N SER A 48 -14.46 24.20 -48.90
CA SER A 48 -15.66 24.81 -49.49
C SER A 48 -16.58 25.41 -48.42
N GLU A 49 -16.97 26.67 -48.59
CA GLU A 49 -17.98 27.33 -47.76
C GLU A 49 -19.39 27.09 -48.31
N LYS A 50 -20.31 26.50 -47.50
CA LYS A 50 -21.77 26.81 -47.38
C LYS A 50 -22.56 25.72 -46.63
N GLY A 51 -23.48 26.14 -45.76
CA GLY A 51 -24.73 25.38 -45.48
C GLY A 51 -24.88 24.71 -44.10
N PRO A 52 -25.96 25.02 -43.34
CA PRO A 52 -26.42 24.33 -42.11
C PRO A 52 -27.83 23.71 -42.34
N PRO A 53 -28.68 23.40 -41.31
CA PRO A 53 -28.46 23.16 -39.88
C PRO A 53 -28.61 21.63 -39.63
N PRO A 54 -29.63 21.00 -38.97
CA PRO A 54 -30.61 21.37 -37.91
C PRO A 54 -30.11 20.94 -36.49
N TRP A 55 -30.81 21.13 -35.35
CA TRP A 55 -32.15 21.64 -35.03
C TRP A 55 -32.09 22.85 -34.09
N SER A 56 -33.11 23.71 -34.16
CA SER A 56 -33.35 24.79 -33.18
C SER A 56 -34.84 24.95 -32.90
N MET A 57 -35.28 24.89 -31.65
CA MET A 57 -36.56 25.49 -31.23
C MET A 57 -36.70 25.66 -29.71
N LEU A 58 -37.38 26.76 -29.34
CA LEU A 58 -37.90 27.17 -28.02
C LEU A 58 -37.02 28.10 -27.15
N THR A 59 -37.04 29.38 -27.53
CA THR A 59 -36.85 30.51 -26.59
C THR A 59 -38.20 30.94 -26.02
N ALA A 60 -38.39 30.87 -24.69
CA ALA A 60 -39.56 31.44 -24.02
C ALA A 60 -39.14 32.16 -22.73
N THR A 61 -39.37 33.48 -22.73
CA THR A 61 -39.10 34.45 -21.67
C THR A 61 -39.67 34.10 -20.29
N LEU A 62 -38.92 34.40 -19.22
CA LEU A 62 -39.49 34.60 -17.88
C LEU A 62 -38.99 35.92 -17.26
N LYS A 63 -39.93 36.68 -16.69
CA LYS A 63 -39.69 37.77 -15.73
C LYS A 63 -40.33 37.37 -14.38
N PRO A 64 -39.94 37.99 -13.26
CA PRO A 64 -40.07 37.39 -11.94
C PRO A 64 -41.44 37.61 -11.27
N HIS A 65 -41.76 36.82 -10.24
CA HIS A 65 -42.09 37.38 -8.91
C HIS A 65 -42.12 36.33 -7.79
N THR A 66 -42.04 36.82 -6.54
CA THR A 66 -42.43 36.19 -5.26
C THR A 66 -41.71 34.94 -4.73
N ALA A 67 -41.50 34.93 -3.41
CA ALA A 67 -41.00 33.82 -2.59
C ALA A 67 -42.03 33.46 -1.50
N PRO A 68 -41.79 32.39 -0.72
CA PRO A 68 -42.10 32.44 0.71
C PRO A 68 -40.90 32.06 1.63
N ARG A 69 -41.09 32.21 2.95
CA ARG A 69 -40.07 32.09 4.01
C ARG A 69 -40.16 30.79 4.84
N ALA A 70 -39.00 30.27 5.25
CA ALA A 70 -38.68 29.63 6.56
C ALA A 70 -37.13 29.67 6.71
N MET A 71 -36.47 30.16 7.78
CA MET A 71 -36.32 29.64 9.16
C MET A 71 -35.61 28.27 9.22
N ILE A 72 -34.65 27.93 10.12
CA ILE A 72 -33.89 28.53 11.27
C ILE A 72 -32.74 27.49 11.58
N PRO A 73 -31.59 27.72 12.31
CA PRO A 73 -31.00 28.86 13.06
C PRO A 73 -29.59 29.30 12.52
N PRO A 74 -28.78 30.16 13.21
CA PRO A 74 -27.42 30.53 12.81
C PRO A 74 -26.27 29.92 13.64
N ALA A 75 -25.04 29.91 13.09
CA ALA A 75 -23.81 29.51 13.78
C ALA A 75 -22.70 30.60 13.72
N SER A 76 -22.27 31.02 14.91
CA SER A 76 -21.22 31.97 15.29
C SER A 76 -19.95 32.08 14.40
N ALA A 77 -19.81 33.22 13.70
CA ALA A 77 -18.52 33.67 13.15
C ALA A 77 -17.70 34.47 14.18
N ARG A 78 -16.57 33.93 14.67
CA ARG A 78 -15.57 34.72 15.42
C ARG A 78 -14.56 35.37 14.48
N ARG A 79 -14.20 36.63 14.76
CA ARG A 79 -13.28 37.47 13.97
C ARG A 79 -11.89 37.57 14.62
N ARG A 80 -10.89 37.86 13.74
CA ARG A 80 -9.59 38.54 13.99
C ARG A 80 -8.45 37.75 14.69
N PRO A 81 -7.16 38.16 14.50
CA PRO A 81 -6.55 38.62 13.24
C PRO A 81 -5.07 38.18 13.01
N HIS A 82 -4.54 38.55 11.84
CA HIS A 82 -3.13 38.78 11.47
C HIS A 82 -1.97 38.34 12.40
N ARG A 83 -0.99 37.66 11.79
CA ARG A 83 0.37 38.22 11.68
C ARG A 83 0.99 37.84 10.33
N ALA A 84 1.75 38.74 9.73
CA ALA A 84 2.50 38.50 8.50
C ALA A 84 3.99 38.74 8.74
N SER A 85 4.84 38.01 8.04
CA SER A 85 6.27 38.27 7.92
C SER A 85 6.68 38.10 6.45
N GLN A 86 7.33 39.11 5.89
CA GLN A 86 7.90 39.05 4.55
C GLN A 86 9.31 38.43 4.59
N MET A 87 9.71 37.75 3.51
CA MET A 87 11.12 37.65 3.14
C MET A 87 11.29 38.21 1.73
N GLN A 88 12.34 39.02 1.56
CA GLN A 88 12.60 39.78 0.34
C GLN A 88 13.72 39.10 -0.47
N THR A 89 13.63 39.17 -1.80
CA THR A 89 14.72 38.76 -2.69
C THR A 89 15.62 39.96 -3.03
N PRO A 90 16.95 39.80 -3.05
CA PRO A 90 17.86 40.89 -3.39
C PRO A 90 18.00 41.10 -4.91
N LYS A 91 18.04 42.37 -5.34
CA LYS A 91 18.52 42.76 -6.68
C LYS A 91 20.04 42.96 -6.64
N PRO A 92 20.81 42.55 -7.67
CA PRO A 92 22.13 43.12 -7.92
C PRO A 92 22.01 44.58 -8.41
N LYS A 93 23.03 45.41 -8.14
CA LYS A 93 23.09 46.81 -8.55
C LYS A 93 23.81 46.96 -9.89
N ALA A 94 23.44 47.97 -10.67
CA ALA A 94 24.29 48.55 -11.72
C ALA A 94 25.04 49.78 -11.17
N MET A 95 26.22 50.07 -11.73
CA MET A 95 26.98 51.32 -11.53
C MET A 95 27.74 51.68 -12.83
N ALA A 96 28.26 52.90 -12.93
CA ALA A 96 28.33 53.64 -14.19
C ALA A 96 29.70 53.70 -14.91
N MET A 97 29.67 54.27 -16.12
CA MET A 97 30.82 54.68 -16.98
C MET A 97 31.71 55.74 -16.29
N HIS A 98 32.95 56.03 -16.70
CA HIS A 98 33.44 56.69 -17.93
C HIS A 98 35.00 56.84 -17.86
N PRO A 99 35.75 57.43 -18.83
CA PRO A 99 35.78 57.23 -20.30
C PRO A 99 37.25 57.15 -20.86
N SER A 100 37.42 57.33 -22.19
CA SER A 100 38.63 57.83 -22.93
C SER A 100 39.42 56.87 -23.86
N LEU A 101 38.98 56.85 -25.14
CA LEU A 101 39.70 57.04 -26.43
C LEU A 101 41.27 57.13 -26.49
N PRO A 102 41.91 57.00 -27.68
CA PRO A 102 41.79 55.94 -28.70
C PRO A 102 43.16 55.55 -29.36
N VAL A 103 43.24 54.48 -30.16
CA VAL A 103 44.31 54.29 -31.18
C VAL A 103 43.72 53.74 -32.49
N LEU A 104 44.22 54.27 -33.62
CA LEU A 104 43.78 53.95 -34.98
C LEU A 104 44.78 52.99 -35.64
N ILE A 105 44.32 51.91 -36.29
CA ILE A 105 45.07 51.21 -37.34
C ILE A 105 44.09 50.86 -38.47
N GLU A 106 44.37 51.37 -39.67
CA GLU A 106 43.64 51.01 -40.90
C GLU A 106 44.24 49.74 -41.54
N ALA A 107 43.39 48.92 -42.16
CA ALA A 107 43.82 47.91 -43.13
C ALA A 107 42.79 47.81 -44.26
N LYS A 108 43.22 48.01 -45.51
CA LYS A 108 42.36 47.95 -46.70
C LYS A 108 41.89 46.51 -46.98
N PRO A 109 40.63 46.29 -47.41
CA PRO A 109 40.22 45.05 -48.04
C PRO A 109 40.75 45.00 -49.49
N SER A 110 41.46 43.93 -49.84
CA SER A 110 41.83 43.59 -51.23
C SER A 110 41.10 42.32 -51.66
N ALA A 111 40.30 42.42 -52.73
CA ALA A 111 39.58 41.27 -53.26
C ALA A 111 40.50 40.39 -54.12
N PRO A 112 40.51 39.05 -53.95
CA PRO A 112 41.15 38.14 -54.89
C PRO A 112 40.28 37.96 -56.14
N THR A 113 40.91 38.00 -57.32
CA THR A 113 40.25 37.76 -58.61
C THR A 113 39.95 36.28 -58.84
N ALA A 114 38.88 35.98 -59.58
CA ALA A 114 38.50 34.61 -59.90
C ALA A 114 39.43 33.99 -60.96
N GLY A 115 40.28 33.04 -60.53
CA GLY A 115 41.05 32.19 -61.42
C GLY A 115 40.29 30.91 -61.79
N ALA A 116 40.18 30.59 -63.08
CA ALA A 116 39.53 29.37 -63.53
C ALA A 116 40.41 28.12 -63.28
N LEU A 117 39.81 27.06 -62.73
CA LEU A 117 40.49 25.77 -62.53
C LEU A 117 40.63 24.99 -63.86
N PRO A 118 41.76 24.30 -64.09
CA PRO A 118 41.94 23.49 -65.30
C PRO A 118 41.02 22.26 -65.29
N PRO A 119 40.56 21.78 -66.48
CA PRO A 119 39.49 20.80 -66.59
C PRO A 119 39.81 19.41 -66.00
N THR A 120 41.09 19.09 -65.78
CA THR A 120 41.51 17.81 -65.17
C THR A 120 41.11 17.69 -63.70
N LEU A 121 41.05 18.79 -62.95
CA LEU A 121 40.61 18.77 -61.54
C LEU A 121 39.09 18.60 -61.40
N ALA A 122 38.31 19.08 -62.37
CA ALA A 122 36.86 18.92 -62.36
C ALA A 122 36.45 17.43 -62.41
N TRP A 123 37.09 16.63 -63.27
CA TRP A 123 36.83 15.17 -63.34
C TRP A 123 37.19 14.45 -62.04
N ALA A 124 38.28 14.84 -61.36
CA ALA A 124 38.63 14.29 -60.05
C ALA A 124 37.58 14.61 -58.97
N MET A 125 37.03 15.84 -58.97
CA MET A 125 35.95 16.22 -58.05
C MET A 125 34.65 15.45 -58.33
N TRP A 126 34.28 15.24 -59.60
CA TRP A 126 33.12 14.43 -59.97
C TRP A 126 33.29 12.95 -59.60
N LEU A 127 34.49 12.37 -59.76
CA LEU A 127 34.77 11.00 -59.35
C LEU A 127 34.73 10.84 -57.82
N GLY A 128 35.26 11.82 -57.08
CA GLY A 128 35.18 11.89 -55.63
C GLY A 128 33.73 12.00 -55.13
N LEU A 129 32.90 12.83 -55.79
CA LEU A 129 31.47 12.92 -55.50
C LEU A 129 30.75 11.59 -55.74
N LEU A 130 30.97 10.92 -56.88
CA LEU A 130 30.38 9.61 -57.16
C LEU A 130 30.77 8.53 -56.15
N LEU A 131 32.06 8.45 -55.78
CA LEU A 131 32.54 7.51 -54.77
C LEU A 131 32.00 7.84 -53.36
N SER A 132 31.88 9.13 -53.01
CA SER A 132 31.24 9.55 -51.76
C SER A 132 29.74 9.23 -51.74
N GLY A 133 29.05 9.34 -52.87
CA GLY A 133 27.65 8.95 -53.04
C GLY A 133 27.45 7.45 -52.87
N ALA A 134 28.32 6.62 -53.48
CA ALA A 134 28.31 5.17 -53.31
C ALA A 134 28.59 4.75 -51.85
N ALA A 135 29.55 5.39 -51.17
CA ALA A 135 29.84 5.16 -49.76
C ALA A 135 28.67 5.59 -48.85
N ALA A 136 28.03 6.71 -49.14
CA ALA A 136 26.83 7.17 -48.43
C ALA A 136 25.64 6.22 -48.64
N TRP A 137 25.43 5.73 -49.87
CA TRP A 137 24.41 4.71 -50.18
C TRP A 137 24.69 3.40 -49.47
N TRP A 138 25.95 2.92 -49.46
CA TRP A 138 26.33 1.71 -48.75
C TRP A 138 26.17 1.85 -47.23
N TRP A 139 26.52 3.01 -46.66
CA TRP A 139 26.26 3.32 -45.25
C TRP A 139 24.76 3.37 -44.93
N TYR A 140 23.94 3.98 -45.82
CA TYR A 140 22.49 3.99 -45.68
C TYR A 140 21.91 2.58 -45.73
N TRP A 141 22.35 1.76 -46.69
CA TRP A 141 21.87 0.38 -46.90
C TRP A 141 22.33 -0.55 -45.77
N TRP A 142 23.55 -0.40 -45.25
CA TRP A 142 24.07 -1.12 -44.09
C TRP A 142 23.34 -0.72 -42.79
N ARG A 143 23.05 0.58 -42.62
CA ARG A 143 22.25 1.10 -41.50
C ARG A 143 20.79 0.64 -41.59
N TRP A 144 20.22 0.56 -42.80
CA TRP A 144 18.90 -0.01 -43.07
C TRP A 144 18.88 -1.53 -42.85
N GLY A 145 19.97 -2.23 -43.15
CA GLY A 145 20.18 -3.64 -42.85
C GLY A 145 20.10 -3.94 -41.36
N ARG A 146 20.85 -3.21 -40.51
CA ARG A 146 20.67 -3.29 -39.05
C ARG A 146 19.27 -2.86 -38.60
N SER A 147 18.65 -1.91 -39.29
CA SER A 147 17.28 -1.51 -38.99
C SER A 147 16.29 -2.67 -39.15
N GLN A 148 16.57 -3.68 -40.01
CA GLN A 148 15.70 -4.85 -40.15
C GLN A 148 15.64 -5.71 -38.89
N GLU A 149 16.72 -5.84 -38.11
CA GLU A 149 16.69 -6.55 -36.82
C GLU A 149 15.80 -5.81 -35.80
N THR A 150 15.86 -4.48 -35.78
CA THR A 150 14.90 -3.67 -35.02
C THR A 150 13.50 -3.70 -35.60
N TRP A 151 13.29 -3.92 -36.91
CA TRP A 151 11.96 -4.11 -37.49
C TRP A 151 11.37 -5.48 -37.17
N VAL A 152 12.16 -6.56 -37.14
CA VAL A 152 11.69 -7.86 -36.65
C VAL A 152 11.28 -7.74 -35.17
N THR A 153 12.08 -7.03 -34.37
CA THR A 153 11.74 -6.73 -32.96
C THR A 153 10.47 -5.87 -32.86
N LEU A 154 10.33 -4.81 -33.66
CA LEU A 154 9.12 -3.97 -33.73
C LEU A 154 7.89 -4.75 -34.24
N MET A 155 8.05 -5.72 -35.13
CA MET A 155 6.95 -6.56 -35.62
C MET A 155 6.48 -7.53 -34.52
N THR A 156 7.40 -8.13 -33.77
CA THR A 156 7.03 -8.95 -32.60
C THR A 156 6.39 -8.11 -31.48
N MET A 157 6.81 -6.86 -31.28
CA MET A 157 6.16 -5.93 -30.35
C MET A 157 4.83 -5.40 -30.88
N GLY A 158 4.70 -5.15 -32.18
CA GLY A 158 3.46 -4.71 -32.83
C GLY A 158 2.32 -5.72 -32.70
N SER A 159 2.65 -7.01 -32.59
CA SER A 159 1.70 -8.07 -32.24
C SER A 159 1.17 -7.99 -30.80
N GLU A 160 1.89 -7.36 -29.86
CA GLU A 160 1.38 -7.05 -28.51
C GLU A 160 0.73 -5.65 -28.43
N GLU A 161 1.24 -4.67 -29.18
CA GLU A 161 0.69 -3.30 -29.18
C GLU A 161 -0.66 -3.21 -29.90
N GLY A 162 -0.91 -4.09 -30.89
CA GLY A 162 -2.22 -4.26 -31.53
C GLY A 162 -3.34 -4.69 -30.58
N GLU A 163 -3.07 -5.62 -29.64
CA GLU A 163 -4.05 -5.97 -28.59
C GLU A 163 -4.23 -4.86 -27.52
N LEU A 164 -3.31 -3.91 -27.42
CA LEU A 164 -3.30 -2.91 -26.35
C LEU A 164 -4.07 -1.61 -26.67
N SER A 165 -4.45 -1.38 -27.93
CA SER A 165 -5.05 -0.12 -28.38
C SER A 165 -6.55 -0.02 -28.10
N GLU A 166 -7.28 -1.14 -28.10
CA GLU A 166 -8.74 -1.19 -27.87
C GLU A 166 -9.14 -1.74 -26.48
N MET A 167 -8.28 -2.54 -25.83
CA MET A 167 -8.59 -3.20 -24.56
C MET A 167 -8.92 -2.18 -23.45
N THR A 168 -10.12 -2.26 -22.87
CA THR A 168 -10.56 -1.37 -21.79
C THR A 168 -9.87 -1.67 -20.46
N THR A 169 -9.88 -0.70 -19.54
CA THR A 169 -9.41 -0.93 -18.14
C THR A 169 -10.22 -2.02 -17.44
N GLU A 170 -11.50 -2.22 -17.79
CA GLU A 170 -12.35 -3.29 -17.23
C GLU A 170 -11.90 -4.67 -17.69
N GLU A 171 -11.67 -4.85 -19.00
CA GLU A 171 -11.13 -6.09 -19.57
C GLU A 171 -9.72 -6.37 -19.07
N ALA A 172 -8.88 -5.34 -18.92
CA ALA A 172 -7.54 -5.47 -18.36
C ALA A 172 -7.59 -5.94 -16.88
N ILE A 173 -8.48 -5.39 -16.06
CA ILE A 173 -8.69 -5.84 -14.66
C ILE A 173 -9.19 -7.30 -14.64
N ARG A 174 -10.14 -7.64 -15.51
CA ARG A 174 -10.70 -8.99 -15.62
C ARG A 174 -9.67 -10.03 -16.10
N ARG A 175 -8.85 -9.70 -17.11
CA ARG A 175 -7.84 -10.57 -17.74
C ARG A 175 -6.58 -10.73 -16.87
N TYR A 176 -6.07 -9.64 -16.29
CA TYR A 176 -4.78 -9.65 -15.57
C TYR A 176 -4.89 -9.76 -14.04
N LEU A 177 -5.96 -9.26 -13.42
CA LEU A 177 -6.15 -9.40 -11.96
C LEU A 177 -7.12 -10.53 -11.59
N GLY A 178 -7.94 -11.01 -12.54
CA GLY A 178 -8.90 -12.10 -12.32
C GLY A 178 -10.04 -11.74 -11.36
N VAL A 179 -10.32 -10.43 -11.20
CA VAL A 179 -11.38 -9.86 -10.35
C VAL A 179 -12.34 -9.04 -11.20
N ASP A 180 -13.59 -8.95 -10.78
CA ASP A 180 -14.60 -8.08 -11.39
C ASP A 180 -14.38 -6.60 -11.02
N MET A 181 -14.49 -5.69 -11.97
CA MET A 181 -14.20 -4.27 -11.76
C MET A 181 -15.21 -3.58 -10.83
N GLN A 182 -16.50 -3.93 -10.86
CA GLN A 182 -17.49 -3.36 -9.95
C GLN A 182 -17.21 -3.76 -8.50
N THR A 183 -16.81 -5.01 -8.26
CA THR A 183 -16.41 -5.46 -6.91
C THR A 183 -15.19 -4.73 -6.34
N LEU A 184 -14.33 -4.17 -7.21
CA LEU A 184 -13.23 -3.30 -6.81
C LEU A 184 -13.67 -1.85 -6.60
N ILE A 185 -14.52 -1.31 -7.48
CA ILE A 185 -15.07 0.06 -7.37
C ILE A 185 -15.75 0.26 -6.01
N LEU A 186 -16.57 -0.70 -5.56
CA LEU A 186 -17.26 -0.63 -4.26
C LEU A 186 -16.32 -0.48 -3.05
N LYS A 187 -15.08 -0.97 -3.14
CA LYS A 187 -14.06 -0.85 -2.08
C LYS A 187 -13.08 0.30 -2.32
N TYR A 188 -12.81 0.62 -3.58
CA TYR A 188 -11.75 1.54 -4.00
C TYR A 188 -12.07 2.17 -5.38
N PRO A 189 -12.94 3.21 -5.43
CA PRO A 189 -13.37 3.83 -6.68
C PRO A 189 -12.22 4.39 -7.54
N ALA A 190 -11.09 4.71 -6.92
CA ALA A 190 -9.89 5.18 -7.61
C ALA A 190 -9.31 4.16 -8.62
N VAL A 191 -9.69 2.89 -8.55
CA VAL A 191 -9.27 1.85 -9.52
C VAL A 191 -9.61 2.24 -10.98
N GLN A 192 -10.70 2.98 -11.19
CA GLN A 192 -11.12 3.48 -12.51
C GLN A 192 -10.13 4.46 -13.15
N ARG A 193 -9.21 5.04 -12.38
CA ARG A 193 -8.29 6.10 -12.82
C ARG A 193 -6.93 5.58 -13.29
N TYR A 194 -6.69 4.26 -13.23
CA TYR A 194 -5.46 3.66 -13.71
C TYR A 194 -5.55 3.27 -15.19
N SER A 195 -4.44 3.41 -15.89
CA SER A 195 -4.30 2.94 -17.27
C SER A 195 -4.15 1.42 -17.33
N VAL A 196 -4.55 0.84 -18.46
CA VAL A 196 -4.33 -0.57 -18.84
C VAL A 196 -2.88 -1.00 -18.61
N ALA A 197 -1.93 -0.15 -19.03
CA ALA A 197 -0.50 -0.37 -18.83
C ALA A 197 -0.12 -0.55 -17.34
N ARG A 198 -0.70 0.23 -16.42
CA ARG A 198 -0.46 0.09 -14.98
C ARG A 198 -1.04 -1.21 -14.41
N VAL A 199 -2.20 -1.63 -14.90
CA VAL A 199 -2.81 -2.92 -14.51
C VAL A 199 -1.93 -4.09 -14.98
N LYS A 200 -1.45 -4.06 -16.23
CA LYS A 200 -0.49 -5.04 -16.79
C LYS A 200 0.83 -5.05 -16.00
N GLU A 201 1.37 -3.88 -15.65
CA GLU A 201 2.61 -3.74 -14.86
C GLU A 201 2.50 -4.34 -13.45
N ILE A 202 1.42 -4.02 -12.71
CA ILE A 202 1.19 -4.54 -11.34
C ILE A 202 0.96 -6.05 -11.37
N ALA A 203 0.14 -6.54 -12.30
CA ALA A 203 -0.13 -7.97 -12.45
C ALA A 203 1.13 -8.77 -12.76
N LYS A 204 1.97 -8.26 -13.68
CA LYS A 204 3.29 -8.84 -13.97
C LYS A 204 4.17 -8.81 -12.72
N CYS A 205 4.30 -7.65 -12.06
CA CYS A 205 5.14 -7.49 -10.87
C CYS A 205 4.73 -8.42 -9.71
N LEU A 206 3.44 -8.74 -9.52
CA LEU A 206 3.01 -9.69 -8.50
C LEU A 206 3.24 -11.15 -8.93
N THR A 207 3.02 -11.46 -10.21
CA THR A 207 3.28 -12.79 -10.78
C THR A 207 4.78 -13.14 -10.78
N GLU A 208 5.66 -12.15 -11.02
CA GLU A 208 7.13 -12.27 -10.94
C GLU A 208 7.61 -12.86 -9.61
N PHE A 209 6.88 -12.64 -8.50
CA PHE A 209 7.20 -13.16 -7.17
C PHE A 209 6.29 -14.30 -6.69
N GLY A 210 5.53 -14.94 -7.60
CA GLY A 210 4.69 -16.09 -7.28
C GLY A 210 3.51 -15.79 -6.34
N VAL A 211 3.01 -14.55 -6.34
CA VAL A 211 1.92 -14.08 -5.47
C VAL A 211 0.55 -14.30 -6.11
N ASP A 212 -0.48 -14.69 -5.34
CA ASP A 212 -1.85 -14.82 -5.85
C ASP A 212 -2.48 -13.43 -6.07
N VAL A 213 -2.26 -12.86 -7.26
CA VAL A 213 -2.74 -11.53 -7.70
C VAL A 213 -4.22 -11.34 -7.35
N LYS A 214 -5.06 -12.36 -7.62
CA LYS A 214 -6.51 -12.34 -7.44
C LYS A 214 -6.91 -12.28 -5.97
N ARG A 215 -6.23 -13.03 -5.10
CA ARG A 215 -6.40 -13.01 -3.64
C ARG A 215 -5.94 -11.68 -3.03
N VAL A 216 -4.76 -11.21 -3.44
CA VAL A 216 -4.14 -9.98 -2.96
C VAL A 216 -5.01 -8.77 -3.31
N VAL A 217 -5.43 -8.63 -4.57
CA VAL A 217 -6.32 -7.54 -5.04
C VAL A 217 -7.70 -7.60 -4.38
N LYS A 218 -8.29 -8.79 -4.15
CA LYS A 218 -9.57 -8.92 -3.43
C LYS A 218 -9.49 -8.52 -1.96
N ARG A 219 -8.34 -8.76 -1.31
CA ARG A 219 -8.06 -8.39 0.09
C ARG A 219 -7.80 -6.89 0.22
N GLU A 220 -6.89 -6.35 -0.59
CA GLU A 220 -6.46 -4.94 -0.54
C GLU A 220 -6.42 -4.34 -1.97
N PRO A 221 -7.54 -3.79 -2.47
CA PRO A 221 -7.60 -3.18 -3.80
C PRO A 221 -6.62 -2.02 -4.01
N ARG A 222 -6.13 -1.39 -2.93
CA ARG A 222 -5.11 -0.33 -3.00
C ARG A 222 -3.77 -0.80 -3.60
N VAL A 223 -3.52 -2.12 -3.66
CA VAL A 223 -2.28 -2.68 -4.22
C VAL A 223 -2.01 -2.21 -5.65
N VAL A 224 -3.06 -2.01 -6.47
CA VAL A 224 -2.97 -1.52 -7.86
C VAL A 224 -2.41 -0.09 -7.93
N GLY A 225 -2.57 0.68 -6.85
CA GLY A 225 -2.05 2.04 -6.74
C GLY A 225 -0.61 2.17 -6.24
N PHE A 226 0.01 1.09 -5.76
CA PHE A 226 1.42 1.14 -5.35
C PHE A 226 2.36 1.23 -6.56
N ASP A 227 3.61 1.58 -6.29
CA ASP A 227 4.67 1.68 -7.29
C ASP A 227 5.47 0.37 -7.40
N PRO A 228 5.53 -0.30 -8.57
CA PRO A 228 6.26 -1.55 -8.76
C PRO A 228 7.75 -1.46 -8.41
N CYS A 229 8.40 -0.32 -8.64
CA CYS A 229 9.80 -0.12 -8.26
C CYS A 229 9.98 -0.02 -6.73
N ARG A 230 9.02 0.55 -6.00
CA ARG A 230 8.92 0.45 -4.54
C ARG A 230 8.58 -0.97 -4.08
N MET A 231 7.62 -1.65 -4.73
CA MET A 231 7.22 -3.01 -4.37
C MET A 231 8.39 -3.99 -4.50
N ARG A 232 9.16 -3.93 -5.59
CA ARG A 232 10.39 -4.71 -5.79
C ARG A 232 11.44 -4.44 -4.70
N LYS A 233 11.62 -3.18 -4.26
CA LYS A 233 12.51 -2.83 -3.14
C LYS A 233 11.99 -3.33 -1.78
N THR A 234 10.68 -3.34 -1.56
CA THR A 234 10.06 -3.97 -0.36
C THR A 234 10.28 -5.48 -0.38
N ILE A 235 10.12 -6.14 -1.54
CA ILE A 235 10.27 -7.60 -1.67
C ILE A 235 11.73 -8.02 -1.46
N ALA A 236 12.69 -7.38 -2.12
CA ALA A 236 14.11 -7.65 -1.91
C ALA A 236 14.52 -7.52 -0.43
N TYR A 237 13.90 -6.61 0.33
CA TYR A 237 14.13 -6.51 1.77
C TYR A 237 13.44 -7.63 2.59
N LEU A 238 12.26 -8.10 2.18
CA LEU A 238 11.64 -9.28 2.80
C LEU A 238 12.45 -10.56 2.52
N GLU A 239 13.10 -10.65 1.35
CA GLU A 239 14.03 -11.73 0.98
C GLU A 239 15.36 -11.65 1.76
N GLU A 240 15.91 -10.44 1.95
CA GLU A 240 17.06 -10.14 2.84
C GLU A 240 16.82 -10.68 4.27
N LEU A 241 15.58 -10.64 4.75
CA LEU A 241 15.15 -11.16 6.06
C LEU A 241 14.80 -12.67 6.08
N GLY A 242 14.96 -13.40 4.96
CA GLY A 242 14.59 -14.81 4.87
C GLY A 242 13.09 -15.09 4.98
N LEU A 243 12.22 -14.11 4.67
CA LEU A 243 10.77 -14.27 4.77
C LEU A 243 10.20 -14.95 3.51
N LYS A 244 9.14 -15.75 3.70
CA LYS A 244 8.44 -16.40 2.57
C LYS A 244 7.51 -15.40 1.91
N VAL A 245 8.05 -14.58 1.01
CA VAL A 245 7.36 -13.46 0.35
C VAL A 245 5.95 -13.79 -0.13
N PRO A 246 5.68 -14.89 -0.86
CA PRO A 246 4.31 -15.21 -1.29
C PRO A 246 3.35 -15.33 -0.11
N LYS A 247 3.74 -16.04 0.96
CA LYS A 247 2.92 -16.23 2.17
C LYS A 247 2.66 -14.89 2.88
N VAL A 248 3.69 -14.04 2.99
CA VAL A 248 3.59 -12.73 3.65
C VAL A 248 2.69 -11.77 2.87
N VAL A 249 2.85 -11.72 1.54
CA VAL A 249 2.08 -10.80 0.67
C VAL A 249 0.65 -11.28 0.45
N ASP A 250 0.42 -12.59 0.24
CA ASP A 250 -0.93 -13.17 0.22
C ASP A 250 -1.67 -12.90 1.54
N GLY A 251 -0.97 -13.08 2.66
CA GLY A 251 -1.48 -12.88 4.02
C GLY A 251 -1.83 -11.42 4.29
N HIS A 252 -0.92 -10.50 3.99
CA HIS A 252 -0.99 -9.09 4.36
C HIS A 252 -0.49 -8.16 3.24
N PRO A 253 -1.28 -7.94 2.18
CA PRO A 253 -0.93 -7.04 1.06
C PRO A 253 -0.54 -5.61 1.47
N ALA A 254 -1.06 -5.14 2.62
CA ALA A 254 -0.77 -3.82 3.17
C ALA A 254 0.72 -3.61 3.54
N VAL A 255 1.55 -4.67 3.51
CA VAL A 255 3.02 -4.59 3.68
C VAL A 255 3.66 -3.57 2.72
N PHE A 256 3.17 -3.43 1.49
CA PHE A 256 3.66 -2.45 0.52
C PHE A 256 3.37 -0.99 0.90
N GLY A 257 2.36 -0.76 1.75
CA GLY A 257 1.99 0.57 2.26
C GLY A 257 3.02 1.14 3.23
N TYR A 258 3.76 0.28 3.94
CA TYR A 258 4.78 0.69 4.91
C TYR A 258 6.04 1.23 4.22
N SER A 259 6.75 2.15 4.88
CA SER A 259 8.04 2.65 4.38
C SER A 259 9.18 1.72 4.80
N LEU A 260 10.13 1.50 3.90
CA LEU A 260 11.31 0.66 4.14
C LEU A 260 12.11 1.09 5.40
N GLN A 261 12.23 2.39 5.64
CA GLN A 261 12.86 2.92 6.85
C GLN A 261 12.13 2.50 8.13
N LYS A 262 10.78 2.53 8.12
CA LYS A 262 10.00 2.05 9.26
C LYS A 262 10.16 0.54 9.45
N MET A 263 10.13 -0.22 8.36
CA MET A 263 10.32 -1.69 8.42
C MET A 263 11.70 -2.05 8.98
N LYS A 264 12.79 -1.44 8.49
CA LYS A 264 14.16 -1.63 9.02
C LYS A 264 14.27 -1.19 10.50
N GLY A 265 13.64 -0.09 10.90
CA GLY A 265 13.59 0.35 12.30
C GLY A 265 12.81 -0.61 13.23
N THR A 266 11.72 -1.21 12.75
CA THR A 266 10.96 -2.24 13.48
C THR A 266 11.74 -3.54 13.60
N VAL A 267 12.44 -3.98 12.55
CA VAL A 267 13.30 -5.18 12.58
C VAL A 267 14.42 -5.01 13.59
N ALA A 268 15.24 -3.95 13.47
CA ALA A 268 16.36 -3.72 14.37
C ALA A 268 15.94 -3.60 15.85
N TYR A 269 14.75 -3.06 16.12
CA TYR A 269 14.21 -3.03 17.47
C TYR A 269 13.82 -4.43 17.98
N LEU A 270 13.13 -5.24 17.17
CA LEU A 270 12.77 -6.62 17.56
C LEU A 270 14.00 -7.53 17.72
N GLU A 271 15.02 -7.36 16.88
CA GLU A 271 16.32 -8.03 17.01
C GLU A 271 17.00 -7.67 18.34
N SER A 272 16.98 -6.38 18.74
CA SER A 272 17.52 -5.94 20.03
C SER A 272 16.79 -6.52 21.27
N LEU A 273 15.59 -7.06 21.08
CA LEU A 273 14.80 -7.75 22.12
C LEU A 273 14.96 -9.28 22.09
N GLY A 274 15.84 -9.82 21.23
CA GLY A 274 16.02 -11.28 21.06
C GLY A 274 14.83 -11.99 20.40
N VAL A 275 13.98 -11.27 19.67
CA VAL A 275 12.81 -11.83 18.98
C VAL A 275 13.26 -12.51 17.68
N ASN A 276 12.70 -13.69 17.36
CA ASN A 276 12.90 -14.35 16.08
C ASN A 276 12.06 -13.64 15.01
N VAL A 277 12.63 -12.57 14.46
CA VAL A 277 12.01 -11.71 13.43
C VAL A 277 11.49 -12.53 12.23
N PRO A 278 12.27 -13.46 11.63
CA PRO A 278 11.77 -14.31 10.55
C PRO A 278 10.55 -15.14 10.94
N TYR A 279 10.51 -15.72 12.14
CA TYR A 279 9.34 -16.47 12.62
C TYR A 279 8.13 -15.56 12.81
N VAL A 280 8.28 -14.47 13.56
CA VAL A 280 7.20 -13.52 13.87
C VAL A 280 6.57 -12.93 12.61
N MET A 281 7.38 -12.47 11.65
CA MET A 281 6.86 -11.77 10.47
C MET A 281 6.28 -12.71 9.39
N ASN A 282 6.66 -14.00 9.39
CA ASN A 282 6.03 -15.03 8.55
C ASN A 282 4.60 -15.40 9.02
N TRP A 283 4.13 -14.92 10.18
CA TRP A 283 2.79 -15.16 10.70
C TRP A 283 2.01 -13.88 11.05
N HIS A 284 2.69 -12.84 11.58
CA HIS A 284 2.08 -11.58 12.03
C HIS A 284 2.73 -10.35 11.36
N PRO A 285 2.74 -10.24 10.01
CA PRO A 285 3.33 -9.09 9.29
C PRO A 285 2.65 -7.73 9.58
N ALA A 286 1.49 -7.73 10.24
CA ALA A 286 0.84 -6.52 10.75
C ALA A 286 1.69 -5.75 11.79
N VAL A 287 2.70 -6.38 12.40
CA VAL A 287 3.64 -5.73 13.35
C VAL A 287 4.35 -4.52 12.74
N PHE A 288 4.64 -4.52 11.43
CA PHE A 288 5.16 -3.35 10.70
C PHE A 288 4.20 -2.14 10.70
N GLY A 289 2.91 -2.36 10.94
CA GLY A 289 1.89 -1.31 11.04
C GLY A 289 1.97 -0.50 12.33
N LEU A 290 2.43 -1.12 13.42
CA LEU A 290 2.49 -0.53 14.76
C LEU A 290 3.55 0.59 14.88
N SER A 291 3.49 1.39 15.93
CA SER A 291 4.46 2.47 16.19
C SER A 291 5.58 1.97 17.13
N LEU A 292 6.82 2.40 16.89
CA LEU A 292 7.94 2.10 17.79
C LEU A 292 7.74 2.66 19.21
N GLY A 293 6.99 3.76 19.35
CA GLY A 293 6.64 4.32 20.66
C GLY A 293 5.70 3.42 21.45
N ASN A 294 4.66 2.89 20.80
CA ASN A 294 3.73 1.93 21.41
C ASN A 294 4.47 0.65 21.81
N MET A 295 5.29 0.09 20.91
CA MET A 295 6.10 -1.09 21.22
C MET A 295 6.98 -0.86 22.45
N LYS A 296 7.72 0.26 22.51
CA LYS A 296 8.59 0.60 23.65
C LYS A 296 7.82 0.77 24.96
N GLY A 297 6.65 1.40 24.94
CA GLY A 297 5.79 1.51 26.12
C GLY A 297 5.29 0.15 26.63
N THR A 298 4.94 -0.77 25.71
CA THR A 298 4.59 -2.15 26.06
C THR A 298 5.80 -2.91 26.62
N VAL A 299 6.98 -2.82 25.99
CA VAL A 299 8.18 -3.51 26.44
C VAL A 299 8.59 -3.07 27.84
N ALA A 300 8.67 -1.75 28.10
CA ALA A 300 9.05 -1.23 29.42
C ALA A 300 8.14 -1.77 30.55
N TYR A 301 6.82 -1.87 30.30
CA TYR A 301 5.90 -2.45 31.29
C TYR A 301 6.06 -3.97 31.45
N LEU A 302 6.42 -4.70 30.39
CA LEU A 302 6.75 -6.13 30.51
C LEU A 302 8.09 -6.34 31.23
N GLU A 303 9.05 -5.42 31.08
CA GLU A 303 10.32 -5.39 31.82
C GLU A 303 10.09 -5.07 33.32
N GLU A 304 9.22 -4.10 33.64
CA GLU A 304 8.76 -3.82 35.01
C GLU A 304 8.15 -5.07 35.69
N LEU A 305 7.42 -5.89 34.92
CA LEU A 305 6.84 -7.16 35.37
C LEU A 305 7.79 -8.37 35.30
N GLN A 306 9.08 -8.18 34.97
CA GLN A 306 10.08 -9.25 34.85
C GLN A 306 9.69 -10.35 33.83
N VAL A 307 8.91 -10.00 32.81
CA VAL A 307 8.42 -10.92 31.78
C VAL A 307 9.44 -11.08 30.66
N ASN A 308 9.62 -12.32 30.16
CA ASN A 308 10.52 -12.62 29.05
C ASN A 308 9.92 -12.15 27.71
N ILE A 309 10.25 -10.92 27.33
CA ILE A 309 9.76 -10.22 26.12
C ILE A 309 9.87 -11.12 24.88
N ALA A 310 11.03 -11.75 24.66
CA ALA A 310 11.26 -12.62 23.52
C ALA A 310 10.26 -13.79 23.46
N THR A 311 10.00 -14.46 24.58
CA THR A 311 9.05 -15.57 24.66
C THR A 311 7.62 -15.10 24.39
N VAL A 312 7.21 -13.97 24.97
CA VAL A 312 5.87 -13.39 24.78
C VAL A 312 5.65 -12.97 23.34
N VAL A 313 6.58 -12.19 22.77
CA VAL A 313 6.47 -11.65 21.42
C VAL A 313 6.60 -12.74 20.35
N ASN A 314 7.48 -13.73 20.53
CA ASN A 314 7.56 -14.87 19.61
C ASN A 314 6.25 -15.70 19.60
N ARG A 315 5.53 -15.78 20.73
CA ARG A 315 4.25 -16.52 20.84
C ARG A 315 3.03 -15.71 20.40
N ARG A 316 2.98 -14.41 20.69
CA ARG A 316 1.83 -13.54 20.37
C ARG A 316 2.23 -12.07 20.14
N PRO A 317 2.66 -11.71 18.91
CA PRO A 317 3.05 -10.34 18.56
C PRO A 317 1.92 -9.30 18.71
N GLU A 318 0.65 -9.73 18.76
CA GLU A 318 -0.49 -8.85 19.03
C GLU A 318 -0.44 -8.14 20.38
N VAL A 319 0.43 -8.56 21.32
CA VAL A 319 0.63 -7.88 22.62
C VAL A 319 0.89 -6.38 22.44
N PHE A 320 1.64 -5.97 21.42
CA PHE A 320 1.92 -4.57 21.09
C PHE A 320 0.71 -3.77 20.57
N GLY A 321 -0.41 -4.43 20.26
CA GLY A 321 -1.67 -3.82 19.86
C GLY A 321 -2.69 -3.65 21.00
N ILE A 322 -2.38 -4.17 22.20
CA ILE A 322 -3.27 -4.10 23.37
C ILE A 322 -3.03 -2.77 24.11
N SER A 323 -4.08 -2.17 24.68
CA SER A 323 -3.93 -0.93 25.45
C SER A 323 -3.23 -1.20 26.79
N MET A 324 -2.37 -0.26 27.22
CA MET A 324 -1.68 -0.32 28.51
C MET A 324 -2.65 -0.44 29.69
N GLU A 325 -3.83 0.18 29.58
CA GLU A 325 -4.92 0.09 30.55
C GLU A 325 -5.45 -1.35 30.67
N ASN A 326 -5.72 -2.02 29.54
CA ASN A 326 -6.16 -3.42 29.55
C ASN A 326 -5.08 -4.33 30.13
N MET A 327 -3.80 -4.13 29.80
CA MET A 327 -2.71 -4.89 30.39
C MET A 327 -2.67 -4.74 31.92
N LYS A 328 -2.70 -3.49 32.41
CA LYS A 328 -2.67 -3.20 33.85
C LYS A 328 -3.89 -3.77 34.58
N ARG A 329 -5.10 -3.65 34.00
CA ARG A 329 -6.31 -4.28 34.56
C ARG A 329 -6.18 -5.81 34.65
N THR A 330 -5.72 -6.48 33.60
CA THR A 330 -5.51 -7.93 33.63
C THR A 330 -4.49 -8.34 34.70
N VAL A 331 -3.35 -7.63 34.81
CA VAL A 331 -2.31 -7.92 35.81
C VAL A 331 -2.86 -7.75 37.23
N THR A 332 -3.46 -6.60 37.55
CA THR A 332 -4.03 -6.35 38.89
C THR A 332 -5.17 -7.32 39.23
N SER A 333 -5.96 -7.79 38.26
CA SER A 333 -6.96 -8.82 38.51
C SER A 333 -6.36 -10.22 38.71
N LEU A 334 -5.22 -10.56 38.08
CA LEU A 334 -4.50 -11.82 38.37
C LEU A 334 -3.87 -11.79 39.77
N GLU A 335 -3.21 -10.67 40.13
CA GLU A 335 -2.59 -10.45 41.44
C GLU A 335 -3.62 -10.57 42.58
N LYS A 336 -4.79 -9.93 42.43
CA LYS A 336 -5.92 -10.04 43.37
C LYS A 336 -6.43 -11.48 43.57
N LEU A 337 -6.28 -12.33 42.56
CA LEU A 337 -6.70 -13.73 42.60
C LEU A 337 -5.57 -14.68 43.06
N GLY A 338 -4.43 -14.15 43.51
CA GLY A 338 -3.27 -14.95 43.95
C GLY A 338 -2.50 -15.64 42.80
N VAL A 339 -2.76 -15.23 41.55
CA VAL A 339 -2.15 -15.80 40.36
C VAL A 339 -0.88 -15.02 39.99
N ASP A 340 0.21 -15.73 39.75
CA ASP A 340 1.49 -15.12 39.36
C ASP A 340 1.42 -14.60 37.92
N ALA A 341 1.15 -13.30 37.78
CA ALA A 341 0.98 -12.67 36.47
C ALA A 341 2.19 -12.87 35.55
N PRO A 342 3.47 -12.74 35.98
CA PRO A 342 4.62 -12.97 35.10
C PRO A 342 4.68 -14.40 34.55
N THR A 343 4.51 -15.44 35.37
CA THR A 343 4.51 -16.84 34.90
C THR A 343 3.34 -17.14 33.97
N VAL A 344 2.16 -16.58 34.24
CA VAL A 344 1.01 -16.70 33.34
C VAL A 344 1.25 -15.97 32.01
N ILE A 345 1.75 -14.73 32.01
CA ILE A 345 2.00 -13.96 30.79
C ILE A 345 3.08 -14.61 29.92
N ASN A 346 4.19 -15.07 30.52
CA ASN A 346 5.25 -15.81 29.82
C ASN A 346 4.72 -17.07 29.11
N THR A 347 3.80 -17.78 29.76
CA THR A 347 3.30 -19.08 29.28
C THR A 347 2.12 -18.93 28.32
N LEU A 348 1.19 -18.02 28.65
CA LEU A 348 -0.08 -17.77 27.96
C LEU A 348 -0.26 -16.27 27.65
N PRO A 349 0.51 -15.68 26.71
CA PRO A 349 0.34 -14.28 26.27
C PRO A 349 -1.07 -13.89 25.79
N SER A 350 -1.92 -14.87 25.49
CA SER A 350 -3.32 -14.66 25.15
C SER A 350 -4.19 -14.20 26.31
N ILE A 351 -3.72 -14.25 27.56
CA ILE A 351 -4.45 -13.83 28.77
C ILE A 351 -5.00 -12.41 28.68
N PHE A 352 -4.25 -11.47 28.09
CA PHE A 352 -4.68 -10.08 27.85
C PHE A 352 -5.85 -9.93 26.85
N GLY A 353 -6.19 -10.99 26.12
CA GLY A 353 -7.35 -11.07 25.23
C GLY A 353 -8.54 -11.83 25.81
N LEU A 354 -8.43 -12.34 27.04
CA LEU A 354 -9.54 -12.97 27.75
C LEU A 354 -10.27 -11.94 28.61
N ARG A 355 -11.59 -12.12 28.80
CA ARG A 355 -12.35 -11.39 29.82
C ARG A 355 -12.06 -12.03 31.18
N MET A 356 -11.84 -11.23 32.22
CA MET A 356 -11.53 -11.80 33.53
C MET A 356 -12.79 -12.45 34.10
N GLU A 357 -13.85 -11.66 34.13
CA GLU A 357 -15.16 -11.89 34.74
C GLU A 357 -15.84 -13.12 34.12
N THR A 358 -15.87 -13.20 32.78
CA THR A 358 -16.60 -14.24 32.04
C THR A 358 -15.71 -15.38 31.52
N ASN A 359 -14.45 -15.49 31.97
CA ASN A 359 -13.56 -16.56 31.48
C ASN A 359 -12.45 -17.00 32.44
N VAL A 360 -11.82 -16.06 33.15
CA VAL A 360 -10.67 -16.36 34.03
C VAL A 360 -11.14 -16.63 35.46
N CYS A 361 -11.97 -15.76 36.04
CA CYS A 361 -12.51 -15.92 37.39
C CYS A 361 -13.30 -17.23 37.55
N PRO A 362 -14.23 -17.62 36.64
CA PRO A 362 -14.97 -18.89 36.78
C PRO A 362 -14.07 -20.13 36.73
N LYS A 363 -12.94 -20.06 36.00
CA LYS A 363 -11.94 -21.16 35.97
C LYS A 363 -11.14 -21.24 37.27
N ILE A 364 -10.84 -20.10 37.90
CA ILE A 364 -10.12 -20.05 39.18
C ILE A 364 -11.05 -20.55 40.29
N HIS A 365 -12.27 -20.03 40.37
CA HIS A 365 -13.33 -20.49 41.28
C HIS A 365 -13.60 -22.00 41.15
N PHE A 366 -13.64 -22.54 39.94
CA PHE A 366 -13.79 -23.99 39.74
C PHE A 366 -12.62 -24.80 40.33
N VAL A 367 -11.39 -24.28 40.29
CA VAL A 367 -10.21 -24.94 40.91
C VAL A 367 -10.23 -24.78 42.42
N THR A 368 -10.56 -23.61 42.96
CA THR A 368 -10.54 -23.38 44.41
C THR A 368 -11.71 -24.06 45.11
N GLU A 369 -12.95 -23.78 44.69
CA GLU A 369 -14.16 -24.24 45.40
C GLU A 369 -14.58 -25.65 44.99
N ARG A 370 -14.66 -25.95 43.69
CA ARG A 370 -15.22 -27.22 43.19
C ARG A 370 -14.19 -28.35 43.06
N MET A 371 -12.91 -28.04 42.79
CA MET A 371 -11.82 -29.03 42.92
C MET A 371 -11.17 -29.06 44.32
N GLY A 372 -11.37 -28.05 45.18
CA GLY A 372 -10.70 -27.96 46.49
C GLY A 372 -9.19 -27.70 46.42
N ARG A 373 -8.69 -27.06 45.35
CA ARG A 373 -7.25 -26.97 45.03
C ARG A 373 -6.70 -25.55 45.16
N SER A 374 -5.42 -25.45 45.54
CA SER A 374 -4.73 -24.17 45.66
C SER A 374 -4.51 -23.48 44.30
N VAL A 375 -4.63 -22.15 44.26
CA VAL A 375 -4.26 -21.31 43.10
C VAL A 375 -2.81 -21.54 42.65
N ALA A 376 -1.93 -21.98 43.55
CA ALA A 376 -0.56 -22.37 43.23
C ALA A 376 -0.45 -23.54 42.22
N GLU A 377 -1.50 -24.33 41.99
CA GLU A 377 -1.53 -25.27 40.84
C GLU A 377 -1.67 -24.55 39.48
N ILE A 378 -2.39 -23.42 39.44
CA ILE A 378 -2.50 -22.58 38.23
C ILE A 378 -1.14 -21.92 37.93
N ASN A 379 -0.40 -21.50 38.95
CA ASN A 379 0.95 -20.97 38.78
C ASN A 379 1.94 -22.05 38.29
N ARG A 380 1.76 -23.31 38.69
CA ARG A 380 2.53 -24.47 38.17
C ARG A 380 2.10 -24.92 36.78
N PHE A 381 0.85 -24.67 36.38
CA PHE A 381 0.31 -25.02 35.07
C PHE A 381 -0.58 -23.91 34.46
N PRO A 382 -0.01 -22.76 34.05
CA PRO A 382 -0.76 -21.67 33.44
C PRO A 382 -1.63 -22.03 32.21
N PRO A 383 -1.30 -23.03 31.37
CA PRO A 383 -2.15 -23.45 30.27
C PRO A 383 -3.56 -23.90 30.70
N TYR A 384 -3.77 -24.19 32.00
CA TYR A 384 -5.10 -24.34 32.60
C TYR A 384 -6.08 -23.26 32.13
N LEU A 385 -5.67 -21.98 32.22
CA LEU A 385 -6.53 -20.84 31.85
C LEU A 385 -6.80 -20.76 30.34
N GLY A 386 -6.01 -21.45 29.50
CA GLY A 386 -6.19 -21.53 28.06
C GLY A 386 -7.25 -22.55 27.59
N TYR A 387 -7.61 -23.53 28.43
CA TYR A 387 -8.61 -24.54 28.08
C TYR A 387 -10.05 -24.04 28.22
N SER A 388 -11.00 -24.71 27.58
CA SER A 388 -12.44 -24.45 27.77
C SER A 388 -12.93 -25.08 29.07
N LEU A 389 -13.64 -24.29 29.87
CA LEU A 389 -14.24 -24.73 31.13
C LEU A 389 -15.26 -25.85 30.87
N GLN A 390 -16.34 -25.52 30.13
CA GLN A 390 -17.45 -26.44 29.83
C GLN A 390 -17.07 -27.62 28.91
N GLN A 391 -16.11 -27.44 28.00
CA GLN A 391 -15.84 -28.46 26.97
C GLN A 391 -14.66 -29.39 27.26
N ARG A 392 -13.83 -29.07 28.27
CA ARG A 392 -12.63 -29.87 28.59
C ARG A 392 -12.27 -29.96 30.07
N ILE A 393 -12.44 -28.88 30.84
CA ILE A 393 -12.05 -28.89 32.26
C ILE A 393 -13.09 -29.65 33.09
N LEU A 394 -14.34 -29.19 33.08
CA LEU A 394 -15.44 -29.82 33.82
C LEU A 394 -15.68 -31.29 33.42
N PRO A 395 -15.86 -31.63 32.11
CA PRO A 395 -16.11 -33.02 31.71
C PRO A 395 -15.03 -34.01 32.16
N ARG A 396 -13.77 -33.57 32.22
CA ARG A 396 -12.66 -34.43 32.67
C ARG A 396 -12.57 -34.50 34.19
N TYR A 397 -12.89 -33.43 34.91
CA TYR A 397 -12.96 -33.46 36.37
C TYR A 397 -14.08 -34.37 36.87
N GLU A 398 -15.31 -34.14 36.41
CA GLU A 398 -16.48 -34.91 36.85
C GLU A 398 -16.41 -36.39 36.40
N PHE A 399 -15.81 -36.69 35.24
CA PHE A 399 -15.54 -38.07 34.85
C PHE A 399 -14.47 -38.77 35.71
N LEU A 400 -13.44 -38.04 36.19
CA LEU A 400 -12.49 -38.61 37.16
C LEU A 400 -13.19 -38.94 38.48
N VAL A 401 -14.01 -38.01 39.00
CA VAL A 401 -14.84 -38.24 40.20
C VAL A 401 -15.76 -39.45 39.99
N HIS A 402 -16.41 -39.58 38.83
CA HIS A 402 -17.26 -40.74 38.50
C HIS A 402 -16.48 -42.07 38.46
N CYS A 403 -15.31 -42.11 37.83
CA CYS A 403 -14.51 -43.34 37.70
C CYS A 403 -13.73 -43.74 38.97
N ARG A 404 -13.46 -42.81 39.90
CA ARG A 404 -12.51 -43.02 41.01
C ARG A 404 -13.02 -42.62 42.40
N GLY A 405 -14.18 -41.98 42.50
CA GLY A 405 -14.68 -41.37 43.74
C GLY A 405 -14.09 -39.98 44.00
N ASP A 406 -12.82 -39.74 43.67
CA ASP A 406 -12.19 -38.42 43.68
C ASP A 406 -11.29 -38.17 42.45
N ALA A 407 -10.97 -36.91 42.21
CA ALA A 407 -10.03 -36.47 41.18
C ALA A 407 -8.74 -35.86 41.77
N ASN A 408 -8.45 -36.12 43.05
CA ASN A 408 -7.30 -35.57 43.77
C ASN A 408 -6.02 -36.37 43.48
N GLY A 409 -4.87 -35.76 43.76
CA GLY A 409 -3.55 -36.27 43.34
C GLY A 409 -3.28 -36.24 41.83
N VAL A 410 -4.31 -36.15 40.97
CA VAL A 410 -4.15 -36.00 39.52
C VAL A 410 -3.74 -34.56 39.18
N ALA A 411 -2.49 -34.36 38.75
CA ALA A 411 -2.00 -33.05 38.32
C ALA A 411 -2.80 -32.49 37.13
N LEU A 412 -3.09 -31.18 37.12
CA LEU A 412 -3.86 -30.51 36.06
C LEU A 412 -3.31 -30.77 34.65
N ALA A 413 -1.98 -30.81 34.49
CA ALA A 413 -1.33 -31.15 33.22
C ALA A 413 -1.69 -32.57 32.73
N SER A 414 -1.65 -33.57 33.63
CA SER A 414 -2.04 -34.95 33.32
C SER A 414 -3.52 -35.06 32.95
N MET A 415 -4.38 -34.33 33.65
CA MET A 415 -5.82 -34.28 33.36
C MET A 415 -6.12 -33.60 32.01
N LEU A 416 -5.46 -32.48 31.69
CA LEU A 416 -5.92 -31.57 30.64
C LEU A 416 -5.07 -31.55 29.36
N THR A 417 -3.79 -31.93 29.40
CA THR A 417 -2.93 -31.94 28.20
C THR A 417 -3.23 -33.09 27.23
N PRO A 418 -3.40 -34.36 27.66
CA PRO A 418 -3.53 -35.49 26.73
C PRO A 418 -4.78 -35.45 25.83
N ALA A 419 -4.74 -36.18 24.71
CA ALA A 419 -5.94 -36.52 23.92
C ALA A 419 -6.93 -37.35 24.75
N ASP A 420 -8.21 -37.36 24.38
CA ASP A 420 -9.28 -38.00 25.18
C ASP A 420 -9.05 -39.50 25.40
N GLU A 421 -8.54 -40.24 24.42
CA GLU A 421 -8.18 -41.66 24.55
C GLU A 421 -7.10 -41.89 25.62
N VAL A 422 -6.06 -41.05 25.62
CA VAL A 422 -4.93 -41.15 26.55
C VAL A 422 -5.35 -40.72 27.96
N PHE A 423 -6.23 -39.72 28.06
CA PHE A 423 -6.86 -39.31 29.30
C PHE A 423 -7.72 -40.44 29.88
N ALA A 424 -8.67 -40.99 29.11
CA ALA A 424 -9.53 -42.07 29.59
C ALA A 424 -8.71 -43.29 30.03
N ARG A 425 -7.81 -43.79 29.17
CA ARG A 425 -7.07 -45.03 29.44
C ARG A 425 -6.01 -44.90 30.54
N ARG A 426 -5.27 -43.78 30.61
CA ARG A 426 -4.14 -43.63 31.55
C ARG A 426 -4.44 -42.77 32.79
N VAL A 427 -5.46 -41.91 32.73
CA VAL A 427 -5.72 -40.91 33.78
C VAL A 427 -7.04 -41.15 34.49
N ALA A 428 -8.08 -41.64 33.80
CA ALA A 428 -9.28 -42.17 34.45
C ALA A 428 -9.11 -43.67 34.81
N GLY A 429 -8.63 -44.49 33.87
CA GLY A 429 -8.61 -45.97 34.00
C GLY A 429 -9.80 -46.63 33.32
N SER A 430 -10.36 -45.99 32.28
CA SER A 430 -11.56 -46.39 31.54
C SER A 430 -11.30 -46.31 30.02
N THR A 431 -12.23 -46.80 29.21
CA THR A 431 -12.16 -46.78 27.74
C THR A 431 -12.52 -45.40 27.15
N LEU A 432 -12.16 -45.16 25.88
CA LEU A 432 -12.55 -43.93 25.19
C LEU A 432 -14.07 -43.88 24.98
N GLU A 433 -14.64 -45.06 24.69
CA GLU A 433 -16.03 -45.32 24.39
C GLU A 433 -16.94 -45.03 25.60
N GLU A 434 -16.50 -45.41 26.81
CA GLU A 434 -17.17 -45.06 28.07
C GLU A 434 -17.12 -43.55 28.35
N TYR A 435 -15.96 -42.91 28.19
CA TYR A 435 -15.84 -41.45 28.37
C TYR A 435 -16.69 -40.66 27.36
N GLN A 436 -16.71 -41.08 26.10
CA GLN A 436 -17.55 -40.46 25.07
C GLN A 436 -19.04 -40.69 25.34
N ARG A 437 -19.43 -41.90 25.78
CA ARG A 437 -20.81 -42.20 26.17
C ARG A 437 -21.26 -41.36 27.37
N TRP A 438 -20.48 -41.35 28.44
CA TRP A 438 -20.73 -40.51 29.62
C TRP A 438 -20.83 -39.02 29.25
N LYS A 439 -19.98 -38.53 28.35
CA LYS A 439 -20.03 -37.14 27.85
C LYS A 439 -21.21 -36.86 26.90
N ALA A 440 -21.92 -37.88 26.41
CA ALA A 440 -23.14 -37.74 25.63
C ALA A 440 -24.42 -37.91 26.48
N GLU A 441 -24.37 -38.73 27.53
CA GLU A 441 -25.52 -39.14 28.34
C GLU A 441 -25.65 -38.38 29.67
N SER A 442 -24.53 -38.01 30.29
CA SER A 442 -24.48 -37.43 31.65
C SER A 442 -23.92 -36.01 31.72
N TRP A 443 -23.30 -35.51 30.63
CA TRP A 443 -22.72 -34.17 30.60
C TRP A 443 -23.72 -33.11 30.08
N ASP A 444 -24.50 -32.56 31.00
CA ASP A 444 -25.24 -31.32 30.78
C ASP A 444 -24.28 -30.11 30.82
N GLN A 445 -24.44 -29.18 29.86
CA GLN A 445 -23.62 -27.97 29.75
C GLN A 445 -24.12 -26.83 30.64
N ASP A 446 -25.38 -26.86 31.07
CA ASP A 446 -26.02 -25.78 31.82
C ASP A 446 -25.81 -25.91 33.34
N LEU A 447 -25.40 -27.10 33.82
CA LEU A 447 -25.07 -27.41 35.22
C LEU A 447 -24.13 -26.41 35.90
N TYR A 448 -23.24 -25.75 35.13
CA TYR A 448 -22.28 -24.77 35.66
C TYR A 448 -22.46 -23.36 35.07
N VAL A 449 -23.64 -23.08 34.49
CA VAL A 449 -24.04 -21.74 34.00
C VAL A 449 -24.89 -21.02 35.05
N SER A 450 -25.71 -21.76 35.81
CA SER A 450 -26.54 -21.25 36.90
C SER A 450 -25.71 -20.68 38.06
N GLU A 451 -24.81 -21.47 38.64
CA GLU A 451 -23.98 -21.07 39.79
C GLU A 451 -23.03 -19.91 39.43
N GLY A 452 -22.41 -19.97 38.25
CA GLY A 452 -21.43 -18.99 37.78
C GLY A 452 -21.99 -17.58 37.52
N SER A 453 -23.33 -17.41 37.51
CA SER A 453 -23.96 -16.10 37.37
C SER A 453 -24.18 -15.37 38.71
N ALA A 454 -24.23 -16.11 39.83
CA ALA A 454 -24.45 -15.51 41.16
C ALA A 454 -23.17 -14.89 41.74
N VAL A 455 -22.01 -15.49 41.47
CA VAL A 455 -20.68 -15.10 42.00
C VAL A 455 -20.08 -13.88 41.26
N LEU A 456 -20.91 -13.06 40.62
CA LEU A 456 -20.50 -11.83 39.91
C LEU A 456 -21.34 -10.60 40.33
N GLU A 457 -22.22 -10.72 41.33
CA GLU A 457 -23.03 -9.62 41.88
C GLU A 457 -22.65 -9.22 43.33
N GLU A 458 -21.64 -9.86 43.93
CA GLU A 458 -20.99 -9.49 45.21
C GLU A 458 -19.52 -9.03 45.02
#